data_AF-A0A3N0XPX9-F1
#
_entry.id   AF-A0A3N0XPX9-F1
#
_cell.length_a   1.000
_cell.length_b   1.000
_cell.length_c   1.000
_cell.angle_alpha   90.00
_cell.angle_beta   90.00
_cell.angle_gamma   90.00
#
_symmetry.space_group_name_H-M   'P 1'
#
loop_
_entity.id
_entity.type
_entity.pdbx_description
1 polymer ?
#
loop_
_entity_poly.entity_id
_entity_poly.type
_entity_poly.pdbx_seq_one_letter_code
_entity_poly.pdbx_strand_id
1 'polypeptide(L)'
;MDEEGKSVELGGEFILQPNEHFNNLSVNLSLSVVQVPTNMYNKDAAIVNGVYWSEALNKVFVDNFNRDPSLIWQYFGSAKGFFRQYPGIKWTPDEHGVLEFDCRNRKWYIQAATSPKDVVILVDVSGSMKGLRLTIARQTVSSILDTLGDDDFFNIIAYNEELHYVEPCLNGTLVQADITNKNHFRQRLDKLFAKGIGMLDMALTEAFELLSNFNQTGRGSVCSQAIMLVTDGAVKTYDAVFAMYNWPDRKVRVFPYLIGRESAFADNLKWMACANKGYFTQISTLADVQENVMEYLHVLSRPKVIDREHDMVWTEAYVDNTGALEEDEEQAEGDTTEEMMVEGARVETGGDRDDPELRKDESLQQN
;
A
#
# COMPACT_ATOMS: atom_id res chain seq x y z
N MET A 1 22.43 25.77 -0.87
CA MET A 1 22.87 27.18 -0.91
C MET A 1 24.34 27.23 -0.54
N ASP A 2 25.09 28.20 -1.08
CA ASP A 2 26.50 28.42 -0.78
C ASP A 2 26.69 29.28 0.49
N GLU A 3 27.95 29.55 0.85
CA GLU A 3 28.33 30.37 2.03
C GLU A 3 27.79 31.82 1.96
N GLU A 4 27.31 32.26 0.79
CA GLU A 4 26.74 33.58 0.55
C GLU A 4 25.20 33.58 0.52
N GLY A 5 24.57 32.43 0.80
CA GLY A 5 23.12 32.32 0.89
C GLY A 5 22.41 32.35 -0.48
N LYS A 6 23.13 32.11 -1.58
CA LYS A 6 22.51 31.89 -2.90
C LYS A 6 22.08 30.45 -3.08
N SER A 7 20.94 30.24 -3.74
CA SER A 7 20.55 28.94 -4.29
C SER A 7 21.63 28.46 -5.24
N VAL A 8 22.29 27.36 -4.90
CA VAL A 8 23.19 26.65 -5.81
C VAL A 8 22.30 25.77 -6.67
N GLU A 9 22.26 26.07 -7.97
CA GLU A 9 21.49 25.30 -8.96
C GLU A 9 22.04 23.87 -9.05
N LEU A 10 21.19 22.89 -8.76
CA LEU A 10 21.47 21.47 -8.97
C LEU A 10 20.47 20.96 -10.02
N GLY A 11 20.83 21.05 -11.30
CA GLY A 11 20.07 20.49 -12.44
C GLY A 11 20.15 21.35 -13.70
N GLY A 12 20.25 20.72 -14.88
CA GLY A 12 20.14 21.42 -16.17
C GLY A 12 18.68 21.73 -16.56
N GLU A 13 18.47 22.43 -17.68
CA GLU A 13 17.13 22.78 -18.18
C GLU A 13 16.24 21.53 -18.41
N PHE A 14 15.08 21.46 -17.75
CA PHE A 14 14.10 20.37 -17.90
C PHE A 14 13.08 20.70 -18.99
N ILE A 15 13.51 20.62 -20.25
CA ILE A 15 12.67 20.95 -21.41
C ILE A 15 11.82 19.74 -21.79
N LEU A 16 10.50 19.93 -21.86
CA LEU A 16 9.55 18.94 -22.34
C LEU A 16 9.22 19.21 -23.80
N GLN A 17 9.20 18.16 -24.63
CA GLN A 17 8.84 18.25 -26.04
C GLN A 17 7.81 17.17 -26.38
N PRO A 18 6.76 17.50 -27.16
CA PRO A 18 5.81 16.50 -27.64
C PRO A 18 6.52 15.38 -28.40
N ASN A 19 6.12 14.14 -28.13
CA ASN A 19 6.72 12.97 -28.77
C ASN A 19 5.67 11.97 -29.23
N GLU A 20 5.63 11.70 -30.54
CA GLU A 20 4.67 10.76 -31.16
C GLU A 20 4.72 9.35 -30.56
N HIS A 21 5.90 8.89 -30.13
CA HIS A 21 6.07 7.57 -29.51
C HIS A 21 5.37 7.44 -28.15
N PHE A 22 5.14 8.57 -27.48
CA PHE A 22 4.45 8.65 -26.20
C PHE A 22 3.06 9.30 -26.35
N ASN A 23 2.35 8.99 -27.44
CA ASN A 23 1.01 9.53 -27.73
C ASN A 23 0.96 11.07 -27.74
N ASN A 24 2.00 11.72 -28.27
CA ASN A 24 2.18 13.18 -28.26
C ASN A 24 2.31 13.84 -26.89
N LEU A 25 2.47 13.06 -25.81
CA LEU A 25 2.78 13.59 -24.50
C LEU A 25 4.11 14.36 -24.55
N SER A 26 4.15 15.47 -23.83
CA SER A 26 5.36 16.28 -23.70
C SER A 26 6.32 15.61 -22.73
N VAL A 27 7.44 15.09 -23.25
CA VAL A 27 8.42 14.27 -22.51
C VAL A 27 9.82 14.89 -22.57
N ASN A 28 10.67 14.53 -21.60
CA ASN A 28 12.10 14.81 -21.57
C ASN A 28 12.87 13.51 -21.80
N LEU A 29 13.45 13.35 -22.99
CA LEU A 29 14.27 12.18 -23.35
C LEU A 29 15.69 12.21 -22.76
N SER A 30 16.09 13.28 -22.08
CA SER A 30 17.43 13.40 -21.49
C SER A 30 17.45 13.03 -20.00
N LEU A 31 16.34 13.22 -19.29
CA LEU A 31 16.24 13.06 -17.84
C LEU A 31 14.96 12.33 -17.43
N SER A 32 15.04 11.56 -16.34
CA SER A 32 13.85 11.02 -15.66
C SER A 32 13.24 12.05 -14.70
N VAL A 33 11.95 11.87 -14.39
CA VAL A 33 11.24 12.61 -13.34
C VAL A 33 11.13 11.77 -12.06
N VAL A 34 11.03 12.44 -10.91
CA VAL A 34 10.70 11.80 -9.63
C VAL A 34 9.38 12.33 -9.10
N GLN A 35 8.46 11.42 -8.83
CA GLN A 35 7.20 11.69 -8.15
C GLN A 35 7.27 11.18 -6.71
N VAL A 36 6.70 11.95 -5.79
CA VAL A 36 6.53 11.56 -4.38
C VAL A 36 5.05 11.69 -4.05
N PRO A 37 4.42 10.67 -3.43
CA PRO A 37 3.02 10.72 -3.01
C PRO A 37 2.75 11.91 -2.08
N THR A 38 1.56 12.53 -2.20
CA THR A 38 1.20 13.74 -1.42
C THR A 38 1.18 13.53 0.09
N ASN A 39 0.95 12.29 0.55
CA ASN A 39 0.97 11.95 1.98
C ASN A 39 2.40 11.81 2.57
N MET A 40 3.45 11.96 1.76
CA MET A 40 4.85 11.81 2.19
C MET A 40 5.60 13.15 2.18
N TYR A 41 6.45 13.36 3.19
CA TYR A 41 7.27 14.57 3.27
C TYR A 41 8.50 14.48 2.35
N ASN A 42 8.50 15.25 1.27
CA ASN A 42 9.52 15.19 0.23
C ASN A 42 10.96 15.51 0.67
N LYS A 43 11.14 16.26 1.76
CA LYS A 43 12.46 16.58 2.33
C LYS A 43 12.90 15.57 3.39
N ASP A 44 12.18 14.47 3.56
CA ASP A 44 12.64 13.37 4.40
C ASP A 44 14.00 12.86 3.92
N ALA A 45 14.93 12.67 4.87
CA ALA A 45 16.30 12.32 4.55
C ALA A 45 16.40 10.98 3.80
N ALA A 46 15.51 10.01 4.07
CA ALA A 46 15.51 8.75 3.34
C ALA A 46 15.03 8.91 1.90
N ILE A 47 14.07 9.82 1.64
CA ILE A 47 13.60 10.15 0.29
C ILE A 47 14.70 10.88 -0.46
N VAL A 48 15.25 11.96 0.09
CA VAL A 48 16.27 12.79 -0.59
C VAL A 48 17.52 11.96 -0.93
N ASN A 49 18.02 11.15 0.01
CA ASN A 49 19.12 10.24 -0.27
C ASN A 49 18.74 9.21 -1.35
N GLY A 50 17.50 8.72 -1.30
CA GLY A 50 16.90 7.84 -2.29
C GLY A 50 16.92 8.39 -3.72
N VAL A 51 16.46 9.62 -3.85
CA VAL A 51 16.44 10.37 -5.11
C VAL A 51 17.86 10.59 -5.61
N TYR A 52 18.78 10.95 -4.73
CA TYR A 52 20.18 11.17 -5.08
C TYR A 52 20.87 9.91 -5.63
N TRP A 53 20.84 8.77 -4.92
CA TRP A 53 21.53 7.57 -5.43
C TRP A 53 20.87 7.01 -6.69
N SER A 54 19.55 7.16 -6.83
CA SER A 54 18.80 6.67 -8.00
C SER A 54 19.01 7.52 -9.26
N GLU A 55 19.67 8.69 -9.17
CA GLU A 55 20.04 9.51 -10.33
C GLU A 55 20.92 8.74 -11.32
N ALA A 56 21.73 7.79 -10.83
CA ALA A 56 22.55 6.90 -11.66
C ALA A 56 21.73 6.10 -12.69
N LEU A 57 20.41 5.92 -12.47
CA LEU A 57 19.52 5.24 -13.42
C LEU A 57 19.25 6.06 -14.67
N ASN A 58 19.39 7.39 -14.66
CA ASN A 58 19.17 8.23 -15.84
C ASN A 58 19.98 7.75 -17.05
N LYS A 59 21.28 7.48 -16.84
CA LYS A 59 22.15 6.98 -17.88
C LYS A 59 21.67 5.62 -18.42
N VAL A 60 21.26 4.72 -17.53
CA VAL A 60 20.78 3.39 -17.90
C VAL A 60 19.49 3.49 -18.72
N PHE A 61 18.54 4.35 -18.31
CA PHE A 61 17.29 4.54 -19.02
C PHE A 61 17.49 5.09 -20.43
N VAL A 62 18.35 6.10 -20.57
CA VAL A 62 18.72 6.68 -21.88
C VAL A 62 19.43 5.65 -22.75
N ASP A 63 20.41 4.91 -22.20
CA ASP A 63 21.14 3.88 -22.93
C ASP A 63 20.21 2.73 -23.39
N ASN A 64 19.22 2.35 -22.57
CA ASN A 64 18.19 1.37 -22.94
C ASN A 64 17.32 1.86 -24.09
N PHE A 65 16.83 3.11 -24.03
CA PHE A 65 15.98 3.69 -25.07
C PHE A 65 16.73 3.88 -26.40
N ASN A 66 18.01 4.27 -26.34
CA ASN A 66 18.86 4.35 -27.53
C ASN A 66 19.12 2.99 -28.17
N ARG A 67 19.15 1.92 -27.36
CA ARG A 67 19.31 0.55 -27.84
C ARG A 67 18.02 -0.01 -28.43
N ASP A 68 16.88 0.30 -27.81
CA ASP A 68 15.56 -0.13 -28.26
C ASP A 68 14.56 1.05 -28.18
N PRO A 69 14.37 1.78 -29.30
CA PRO A 69 13.43 2.89 -29.37
C PRO A 69 11.96 2.47 -29.25
N SER A 70 11.64 1.16 -29.25
CA SER A 70 10.26 0.69 -29.05
C SER A 70 9.84 0.68 -27.57
N LEU A 71 10.80 0.84 -26.65
CA LEU A 71 10.52 0.92 -25.22
C LEU A 71 9.64 2.13 -24.91
N ILE A 72 8.61 1.89 -24.11
CA ILE A 72 7.72 2.92 -23.57
C ILE A 72 8.32 3.46 -22.25
N TRP A 73 7.61 3.29 -21.14
CA TRP A 73 8.05 3.71 -19.82
C TRP A 73 9.09 2.78 -19.22
N GLN A 74 10.12 3.38 -18.64
CA GLN A 74 11.07 2.72 -17.75
C GLN A 74 10.95 3.37 -16.37
N TYR A 75 10.86 2.59 -15.31
CA TYR A 75 10.65 3.15 -13.99
C TYR A 75 11.26 2.36 -12.85
N PHE A 76 11.45 3.04 -11.74
CA PHE A 76 11.91 2.51 -10.47
C PHE A 76 10.95 2.97 -9.36
N GLY A 77 10.28 2.02 -8.71
CA GLY A 77 9.49 2.25 -7.50
C GLY A 77 10.31 1.98 -6.26
N SER A 78 10.42 2.96 -5.37
CA SER A 78 11.16 2.82 -4.13
C SER A 78 10.28 2.25 -3.02
N ALA A 79 10.89 1.40 -2.17
CA ALA A 79 10.29 1.02 -0.89
C ALA A 79 10.04 2.22 0.04
N LYS A 80 10.66 3.38 -0.23
CA LYS A 80 10.43 4.66 0.46
C LYS A 80 9.34 5.51 -0.22
N GLY A 81 8.55 4.94 -1.13
CA GLY A 81 7.37 5.57 -1.74
C GLY A 81 7.64 6.43 -2.97
N PHE A 82 8.82 7.04 -3.10
CA PHE A 82 9.14 7.81 -4.31
C PHE A 82 9.24 6.93 -5.56
N PHE A 83 8.82 7.49 -6.69
CA PHE A 83 8.75 6.84 -7.99
C PHE A 83 9.58 7.62 -9.01
N ARG A 84 10.50 6.95 -9.70
CA ARG A 84 11.32 7.55 -10.77
C ARG A 84 10.89 6.98 -12.12
N GLN A 85 10.57 7.84 -13.08
CA GLN A 85 10.08 7.46 -14.41
C GLN A 85 10.85 8.13 -15.53
N TYR A 86 11.17 7.35 -16.56
CA TYR A 86 11.77 7.80 -17.81
C TYR A 86 10.88 7.40 -19.01
N PRO A 87 10.74 8.27 -20.03
CA PRO A 87 11.24 9.65 -20.05
C PRO A 87 10.56 10.55 -19.03
N GLY A 88 11.19 11.68 -18.70
CA GLY A 88 10.64 12.62 -17.73
C GLY A 88 9.34 13.24 -18.24
N ILE A 89 8.31 13.28 -17.41
CA ILE A 89 7.04 13.95 -17.69
C ILE A 89 6.76 15.00 -16.62
N LYS A 90 5.81 15.88 -16.87
CA LYS A 90 5.20 16.72 -15.83
C LYS A 90 3.98 15.98 -15.29
N TRP A 91 3.94 15.67 -14.00
CA TRP A 91 2.72 15.16 -13.39
C TRP A 91 1.80 16.34 -13.11
N THR A 92 0.53 16.18 -13.46
CA THR A 92 -0.49 17.15 -13.07
C THR A 92 -1.25 16.59 -11.88
N PRO A 93 -1.24 17.29 -10.75
CA PRO A 93 -2.15 17.01 -9.65
C PRO A 93 -3.61 17.15 -10.09
N ASP A 94 -4.52 16.60 -9.30
CA ASP A 94 -5.96 16.82 -9.48
C ASP A 94 -6.36 18.28 -9.18
N GLU A 95 -7.66 18.60 -9.32
CA GLU A 95 -8.24 19.91 -9.01
C GLU A 95 -7.92 20.41 -7.58
N HIS A 96 -7.60 19.50 -6.67
CA HIS A 96 -7.33 19.77 -5.26
C HIS A 96 -5.82 19.84 -4.97
N GLY A 97 -4.98 19.70 -6.00
CA GLY A 97 -3.53 19.69 -5.88
C GLY A 97 -2.98 18.33 -5.44
N VAL A 98 -3.77 17.26 -5.40
CA VAL A 98 -3.34 15.96 -4.88
C VAL A 98 -2.82 15.07 -6.01
N LEU A 99 -1.68 14.44 -5.76
CA LEU A 99 -1.13 13.37 -6.59
C LEU A 99 -1.38 12.03 -5.89
N GLU A 100 -2.45 11.34 -6.30
CA GLU A 100 -2.87 10.07 -5.70
C GLU A 100 -1.95 8.88 -6.04
N PHE A 101 -0.96 9.08 -6.91
CA PHE A 101 -0.08 8.00 -7.34
C PHE A 101 0.89 7.59 -6.23
N ASP A 102 0.77 6.34 -5.77
CA ASP A 102 1.78 5.66 -4.96
C ASP A 102 2.22 4.37 -5.67
N CYS A 103 3.52 4.25 -5.94
CA CYS A 103 4.09 3.08 -6.63
C CYS A 103 3.93 1.78 -5.81
N ARG A 104 3.93 1.86 -4.48
CA ARG A 104 3.87 0.70 -3.58
C ARG A 104 2.53 -0.02 -3.63
N ASN A 105 1.48 0.72 -4.00
CA ASN A 105 0.11 0.21 -4.10
C ASN A 105 -0.19 -0.36 -5.50
N ARG A 106 0.78 -0.31 -6.42
CA ARG A 106 0.57 -0.77 -7.79
C ARG A 106 0.79 -2.27 -7.89
N LYS A 107 -0.04 -2.92 -8.70
CA LYS A 107 0.00 -4.37 -8.90
C LYS A 107 1.37 -4.88 -9.36
N TRP A 108 2.01 -4.16 -10.28
CA TRP A 108 3.37 -4.48 -10.75
C TRP A 108 4.40 -4.47 -9.62
N TYR A 109 4.28 -3.53 -8.68
CA TYR A 109 5.18 -3.44 -7.54
C TYR A 109 4.94 -4.62 -6.58
N ILE A 110 3.68 -4.92 -6.28
CA ILE A 110 3.30 -5.99 -5.34
C ILE A 110 3.66 -7.38 -5.88
N GLN A 111 3.38 -7.66 -7.16
CA GLN A 111 3.74 -8.93 -7.82
C GLN A 111 5.25 -9.10 -7.94
N ALA A 112 5.99 -8.00 -8.16
CA ALA A 112 7.46 -8.06 -8.14
C ALA A 112 8.01 -8.26 -6.72
N ALA A 113 7.39 -7.67 -5.70
CA ALA A 113 7.89 -7.71 -4.33
C ALA A 113 7.55 -9.01 -3.58
N THR A 114 6.44 -9.68 -3.92
CA THR A 114 5.92 -10.82 -3.17
C THR A 114 5.59 -12.01 -4.07
N SER A 115 5.48 -13.20 -3.49
CA SER A 115 5.00 -14.40 -4.17
C SER A 115 3.49 -14.57 -3.98
N PRO A 116 2.81 -15.35 -4.85
CA PRO A 116 1.41 -15.71 -4.66
C PRO A 116 1.12 -16.25 -3.25
N LYS A 117 -0.05 -15.93 -2.72
CA LYS A 117 -0.40 -16.21 -1.32
C LYS A 117 -1.86 -16.63 -1.12
N ASP A 118 -2.06 -17.52 -0.15
CA ASP A 118 -3.35 -17.95 0.37
C ASP A 118 -3.61 -17.21 1.70
N VAL A 119 -4.63 -16.36 1.74
CA VAL A 119 -4.91 -15.46 2.87
C VAL A 119 -6.28 -15.73 3.48
N VAL A 120 -6.33 -16.02 4.78
CA VAL A 120 -7.59 -16.01 5.54
C VAL A 120 -7.66 -14.74 6.38
N ILE A 121 -8.66 -13.92 6.12
CA ILE A 121 -8.90 -12.67 6.85
C ILE A 121 -9.94 -12.93 7.94
N LEU A 122 -9.52 -12.84 9.20
CA LEU A 122 -10.40 -12.94 10.36
C LEU A 122 -10.83 -11.54 10.79
N VAL A 123 -12.14 -11.30 10.85
CA VAL A 123 -12.71 -10.00 11.20
C VAL A 123 -13.52 -10.12 12.49
N ASP A 124 -13.10 -9.41 13.52
CA ASP A 124 -13.85 -9.31 14.77
C ASP A 124 -15.14 -8.51 14.54
N VAL A 125 -16.29 -9.15 14.79
CA VAL A 125 -17.61 -8.51 14.77
C VAL A 125 -18.29 -8.60 16.14
N SER A 126 -17.51 -8.69 17.21
CA SER A 126 -18.01 -8.60 18.58
C SER A 126 -18.54 -7.20 18.91
N GLY A 127 -19.28 -7.08 20.02
CA GLY A 127 -19.93 -5.84 20.42
C GLY A 127 -18.98 -4.65 20.63
N SER A 128 -17.72 -4.89 20.97
CA SER A 128 -16.70 -3.83 21.16
C SER A 128 -16.31 -3.14 19.87
N MET A 129 -16.47 -3.82 18.73
CA MET A 129 -16.19 -3.28 17.39
C MET A 129 -17.28 -2.30 16.90
N LYS A 130 -18.37 -2.09 17.64
CA LYS A 130 -19.49 -1.25 17.17
C LYS A 130 -19.06 0.20 16.85
N GLY A 131 -19.64 0.75 15.79
CA GLY A 131 -19.41 2.15 15.38
C GLY A 131 -18.13 2.30 14.56
N LEU A 132 -17.29 3.29 14.91
CA LEU A 132 -16.11 3.67 14.13
C LEU A 132 -15.11 2.51 13.98
N ARG A 133 -14.96 1.63 14.98
CA ARG A 133 -14.02 0.49 14.92
C ARG A 133 -14.38 -0.47 13.78
N LEU A 134 -15.64 -0.86 13.64
CA LEU A 134 -16.08 -1.69 12.53
C LEU A 134 -15.91 -0.99 11.18
N THR A 135 -16.14 0.33 11.10
CA THR A 135 -15.87 1.09 9.88
C THR A 135 -14.40 1.04 9.49
N ILE A 136 -13.49 1.26 10.45
CA ILE A 136 -12.04 1.15 10.21
C ILE A 136 -11.67 -0.29 9.84
N ALA A 137 -12.25 -1.29 10.49
CA ALA A 137 -12.00 -2.70 10.17
C ALA A 137 -12.42 -3.03 8.73
N ARG A 138 -13.60 -2.60 8.28
CA ARG A 138 -14.06 -2.78 6.89
C ARG A 138 -13.11 -2.11 5.90
N GLN A 139 -12.70 -0.87 6.18
CA GLN A 139 -11.74 -0.17 5.33
C GLN A 139 -10.38 -0.87 5.30
N THR A 140 -9.92 -1.38 6.44
CA THR A 140 -8.68 -2.17 6.56
C THR A 140 -8.75 -3.42 5.69
N VAL A 141 -9.85 -4.17 5.79
CA VAL A 141 -10.07 -5.36 4.97
C VAL A 141 -10.15 -5.01 3.49
N SER A 142 -10.86 -3.93 3.11
CA SER A 142 -10.90 -3.48 1.71
C SER A 142 -9.51 -3.12 1.19
N SER A 143 -8.71 -2.41 1.98
CA SER A 143 -7.33 -2.06 1.64
C SER A 143 -6.43 -3.28 1.54
N ILE A 144 -6.64 -4.31 2.38
CA ILE A 144 -5.96 -5.61 2.23
C ILE A 144 -6.33 -6.25 0.90
N LEU A 145 -7.62 -6.27 0.53
CA LEU A 145 -8.06 -6.83 -0.76
C LEU A 145 -7.42 -6.11 -1.96
N ASP A 146 -7.21 -4.79 -1.87
CA ASP A 146 -6.51 -4.02 -2.92
C ASP A 146 -5.07 -4.47 -3.14
N THR A 147 -4.43 -5.05 -2.11
CA THR A 147 -3.06 -5.58 -2.22
C THR A 147 -2.99 -7.02 -2.76
N LEU A 148 -4.12 -7.69 -2.96
CA LEU A 148 -4.14 -9.04 -3.50
C LEU A 148 -4.17 -9.00 -5.03
N GLY A 149 -3.22 -9.70 -5.64
CA GLY A 149 -3.14 -9.91 -7.09
C GLY A 149 -4.04 -11.06 -7.53
N ASP A 150 -4.21 -11.23 -8.84
CA ASP A 150 -5.13 -12.24 -9.38
C ASP A 150 -4.63 -13.68 -9.12
N ASP A 151 -3.33 -13.89 -8.86
CA ASP A 151 -2.76 -15.20 -8.48
C ASP A 151 -2.93 -15.53 -6.99
N ASP A 152 -3.51 -14.62 -6.21
CA ASP A 152 -3.75 -14.82 -4.77
C ASP A 152 -5.12 -15.44 -4.52
N PHE A 153 -5.22 -16.19 -3.42
CA PHE A 153 -6.47 -16.77 -2.95
C PHE A 153 -6.83 -16.22 -1.58
N PHE A 154 -8.10 -15.96 -1.34
CA PHE A 154 -8.55 -15.44 -0.07
C PHE A 154 -9.92 -15.95 0.37
N ASN A 155 -10.21 -15.81 1.66
CA ASN A 155 -11.57 -15.82 2.19
C ASN A 155 -11.63 -14.95 3.45
N ILE A 156 -12.83 -14.52 3.82
CA ILE A 156 -13.07 -13.63 4.95
C ILE A 156 -14.06 -14.30 5.91
N ILE A 157 -13.63 -14.48 7.15
CA ILE A 157 -14.42 -15.06 8.23
C ILE A 157 -14.64 -14.00 9.29
N ALA A 158 -15.88 -13.58 9.45
CA ALA A 158 -16.30 -12.76 10.56
C ALA A 158 -16.56 -13.64 11.79
N TYR A 159 -16.12 -13.23 12.97
CA TYR A 159 -16.32 -14.00 14.19
C TYR A 159 -16.88 -13.15 15.33
N ASN A 160 -17.77 -13.77 16.10
CA ASN A 160 -18.22 -13.32 17.40
C ASN A 160 -18.39 -14.56 18.30
N GLU A 161 -19.62 -14.85 18.74
CA GLU A 161 -19.97 -16.08 19.48
C GLU A 161 -20.05 -17.29 18.53
N GLU A 162 -20.16 -17.03 17.23
CA GLU A 162 -20.16 -18.02 16.15
C GLU A 162 -19.21 -17.59 15.02
N LEU A 163 -18.91 -18.52 14.11
CA LEU A 163 -18.16 -18.26 12.89
C LEU A 163 -19.10 -17.98 11.73
N HIS A 164 -18.86 -16.90 11.01
CA HIS A 164 -19.64 -16.48 9.86
C HIS A 164 -18.71 -16.17 8.70
N TYR A 165 -18.67 -17.05 7.71
CA TYR A 165 -18.10 -16.72 6.41
C TYR A 165 -18.88 -15.56 5.79
N VAL A 166 -18.15 -14.55 5.30
CA VAL A 166 -18.76 -13.35 4.70
C VAL A 166 -19.57 -13.69 3.45
N GLU A 167 -19.15 -14.71 2.70
CA GLU A 167 -19.94 -15.33 1.64
C GLU A 167 -20.26 -16.80 2.00
N PRO A 168 -21.50 -17.09 2.43
CA PRO A 168 -21.91 -18.44 2.87
C PRO A 168 -21.74 -19.54 1.81
N CYS A 169 -21.82 -19.19 0.52
CA CYS A 169 -21.60 -20.13 -0.56
C CYS A 169 -20.14 -20.62 -0.67
N LEU A 170 -19.21 -19.90 -0.05
CA LEU A 170 -17.77 -20.18 -0.08
C LEU A 170 -17.26 -20.73 1.27
N ASN A 171 -18.13 -21.38 2.05
CA ASN A 171 -17.75 -22.03 3.30
C ASN A 171 -16.71 -23.13 3.05
N GLY A 172 -15.61 -23.11 3.80
CA GLY A 172 -14.59 -24.15 3.74
C GLY A 172 -13.74 -24.16 2.47
N THR A 173 -13.73 -23.07 1.68
CA THR A 173 -12.83 -22.92 0.51
C THR A 173 -12.21 -21.52 0.48
N LEU A 174 -11.12 -21.35 -0.28
CA LEU A 174 -10.65 -20.03 -0.70
C LEU A 174 -11.14 -19.74 -2.12
N VAL A 175 -11.20 -18.46 -2.47
CA VAL A 175 -11.54 -17.98 -3.81
C VAL A 175 -10.41 -17.11 -4.36
N GLN A 176 -10.25 -17.11 -5.68
CA GLN A 176 -9.26 -16.27 -6.35
C GLN A 176 -9.56 -14.78 -6.15
N ALA A 177 -8.52 -13.98 -5.94
CA ALA A 177 -8.59 -12.55 -5.67
C ALA A 177 -8.77 -11.70 -6.93
N ASP A 178 -9.65 -12.11 -7.84
CA ASP A 178 -10.04 -11.33 -9.01
C ASP A 178 -10.88 -10.09 -8.63
N ILE A 179 -11.02 -9.15 -9.57
CA ILE A 179 -11.74 -7.88 -9.37
C ILE A 179 -13.21 -8.14 -8.98
N THR A 180 -13.86 -9.15 -9.59
CA THR A 180 -15.27 -9.46 -9.36
C THR A 180 -15.51 -9.99 -7.94
N ASN A 181 -14.71 -10.94 -7.49
CA ASN A 181 -14.77 -11.53 -6.15
C ASN A 181 -14.42 -10.48 -5.10
N LYS A 182 -13.34 -9.69 -5.30
CA LYS A 182 -13.00 -8.60 -4.39
C LYS A 182 -14.16 -7.61 -4.22
N ASN A 183 -14.79 -7.19 -5.31
CA ASN A 183 -15.94 -6.29 -5.27
C ASN A 183 -17.18 -6.92 -4.63
N HIS A 184 -17.42 -8.20 -4.87
CA HIS A 184 -18.50 -8.94 -4.22
C HIS A 184 -18.32 -9.01 -2.69
N PHE A 185 -17.11 -9.33 -2.22
CA PHE A 185 -16.80 -9.34 -0.80
C PHE A 185 -16.92 -7.94 -0.17
N ARG A 186 -16.50 -6.87 -0.86
CA ARG A 186 -16.70 -5.48 -0.39
C ARG A 186 -18.16 -5.16 -0.07
N GLN A 187 -19.07 -5.50 -0.99
CA GLN A 187 -20.51 -5.27 -0.78
C GLN A 187 -21.08 -6.08 0.40
N ARG A 188 -20.47 -7.23 0.74
CA ARG A 188 -20.85 -8.05 1.89
C ARG A 188 -20.26 -7.50 3.19
N LEU A 189 -19.04 -6.97 3.18
CA LEU A 189 -18.40 -6.35 4.35
C LEU A 189 -19.24 -5.20 4.91
N ASP A 190 -19.89 -4.41 4.05
CA ASP A 190 -20.78 -3.32 4.46
C ASP A 190 -22.00 -3.77 5.27
N LYS A 191 -22.39 -5.04 5.12
CA LYS A 191 -23.54 -5.66 5.80
C LYS A 191 -23.17 -6.28 7.15
N LEU A 192 -21.89 -6.36 7.50
CA LEU A 192 -21.45 -6.89 8.80
C LEU A 192 -21.97 -6.00 9.94
N PHE A 193 -22.38 -6.59 11.06
CA PHE A 193 -22.82 -5.81 12.22
C PHE A 193 -22.19 -6.37 13.48
N ALA A 194 -21.76 -5.46 14.36
CA ALA A 194 -21.11 -5.80 15.61
C ALA A 194 -22.13 -6.28 16.65
N LYS A 195 -21.97 -7.51 17.15
CA LYS A 195 -22.80 -8.11 18.21
C LYS A 195 -22.07 -9.28 18.89
N GLY A 196 -22.34 -9.49 20.18
CA GLY A 196 -21.87 -10.67 20.91
C GLY A 196 -20.43 -10.51 21.43
N ILE A 197 -19.81 -11.62 21.79
CA ILE A 197 -18.46 -11.72 22.36
C ILE A 197 -17.53 -12.34 21.34
N GLY A 198 -16.31 -11.84 21.15
CA GLY A 198 -15.35 -12.38 20.18
C GLY A 198 -14.67 -13.67 20.66
N MET A 199 -14.95 -14.80 19.99
CA MET A 199 -14.30 -16.09 20.23
C MET A 199 -13.19 -16.36 19.21
N LEU A 200 -12.02 -15.76 19.47
CA LEU A 200 -10.85 -15.84 18.58
C LEU A 200 -10.25 -17.25 18.47
N ASP A 201 -10.40 -18.10 19.49
CA ASP A 201 -9.94 -19.49 19.47
C ASP A 201 -10.61 -20.31 18.36
N MET A 202 -11.92 -20.17 18.20
CA MET A 202 -12.66 -20.85 17.14
C MET A 202 -12.25 -20.32 15.76
N ALA A 203 -12.10 -19.00 15.63
CA ALA A 203 -11.75 -18.36 14.37
C ALA A 203 -10.33 -18.75 13.90
N LEU A 204 -9.36 -18.77 14.81
CA LEU A 204 -8.00 -19.23 14.50
C LEU A 204 -7.97 -20.69 14.09
N THR A 205 -8.71 -21.54 14.81
CA THR A 205 -8.80 -22.98 14.51
C THR A 205 -9.34 -23.22 13.10
N GLU A 206 -10.47 -22.59 12.76
CA GLU A 206 -11.07 -22.68 11.42
C GLU A 206 -10.12 -22.18 10.33
N ALA A 207 -9.42 -21.05 10.56
CA ALA A 207 -8.47 -20.51 9.60
C ALA A 207 -7.29 -21.46 9.32
N PHE A 208 -6.74 -22.09 10.36
CA PHE A 208 -5.67 -23.07 10.20
C PHE A 208 -6.14 -24.33 9.47
N GLU A 209 -7.33 -24.83 9.79
CA GLU A 209 -7.90 -26.00 9.12
C GLU A 209 -8.18 -25.72 7.64
N LEU A 210 -8.75 -24.54 7.33
CA LEU A 210 -8.99 -24.09 5.97
C LEU A 210 -7.70 -24.01 5.15
N LEU A 211 -6.67 -23.33 5.67
CA LEU A 211 -5.37 -23.21 5.00
C LEU A 211 -4.67 -24.57 4.83
N SER A 212 -4.72 -25.43 5.84
CA SER A 212 -4.14 -26.78 5.78
C SER A 212 -4.81 -27.64 4.71
N ASN A 213 -6.14 -27.64 4.65
CA ASN A 213 -6.89 -28.38 3.63
C ASN A 213 -6.60 -27.87 2.22
N PHE A 214 -6.49 -26.56 2.05
CA PHE A 214 -6.20 -25.96 0.75
C PHE A 214 -4.79 -26.28 0.26
N ASN A 215 -3.81 -26.30 1.17
CA ASN A 215 -2.43 -26.71 0.88
C ASN A 215 -2.36 -28.17 0.42
N GLN A 216 -3.03 -29.09 1.15
CA GLN A 216 -3.00 -30.52 0.84
C GLN A 216 -3.70 -30.87 -0.49
N THR A 217 -4.71 -30.10 -0.89
CA THR A 217 -5.42 -30.33 -2.16
C THR A 217 -4.71 -29.74 -3.38
N GLY A 218 -3.68 -28.92 -3.18
CA GLY A 218 -2.96 -28.23 -4.25
C GLY A 218 -3.83 -27.21 -5.02
N ARG A 219 -4.97 -26.80 -4.44
CA ARG A 219 -5.93 -25.88 -5.07
C ARG A 219 -5.57 -24.40 -4.85
N GLY A 220 -4.64 -24.10 -3.95
CA GLY A 220 -4.16 -22.75 -3.70
C GLY A 220 -2.90 -22.40 -4.45
N SER A 221 -2.25 -21.34 -3.99
CA SER A 221 -0.99 -20.85 -4.54
C SER A 221 0.18 -21.80 -4.31
N VAL A 222 0.08 -22.74 -3.35
CA VAL A 222 1.15 -23.68 -2.92
C VAL A 222 2.40 -22.95 -2.40
N CYS A 223 2.34 -21.62 -2.26
CA CYS A 223 3.44 -20.76 -1.86
C CYS A 223 3.30 -20.30 -0.41
N SER A 224 2.85 -19.05 -0.20
CA SER A 224 2.77 -18.45 1.12
C SER A 224 1.37 -18.57 1.70
N GLN A 225 1.26 -18.88 2.99
CA GLN A 225 -0.03 -18.89 3.70
C GLN A 225 -0.01 -17.87 4.83
N ALA A 226 -1.08 -17.09 4.94
CA ALA A 226 -1.19 -16.04 5.95
C ALA A 226 -2.59 -15.96 6.57
N ILE A 227 -2.63 -15.64 7.86
CA ILE A 227 -3.83 -15.25 8.59
C ILE A 227 -3.71 -13.77 8.92
N MET A 228 -4.66 -12.97 8.48
CA MET A 228 -4.76 -11.56 8.81
C MET A 228 -5.88 -11.37 9.82
N LEU A 229 -5.54 -10.94 11.04
CA LEU A 229 -6.50 -10.81 12.15
C LEU A 229 -6.83 -9.34 12.38
N VAL A 230 -8.07 -8.92 12.12
CA VAL A 230 -8.56 -7.55 12.34
C VAL A 230 -9.46 -7.53 13.57
N THR A 231 -8.98 -6.95 14.67
CA THR A 231 -9.67 -6.93 15.97
C THR A 231 -9.31 -5.69 16.78
N ASP A 232 -10.10 -5.32 17.78
CA ASP A 232 -9.75 -4.29 18.77
C ASP A 232 -9.01 -4.83 20.00
N GLY A 233 -8.76 -6.14 20.07
CA GLY A 233 -7.92 -6.72 21.12
C GLY A 233 -8.00 -8.23 21.23
N ALA A 234 -7.08 -8.82 22.01
CA ALA A 234 -7.14 -10.21 22.41
C ALA A 234 -6.96 -10.35 23.91
N VAL A 235 -7.82 -11.14 24.55
CA VAL A 235 -7.78 -11.38 26.00
C VAL A 235 -6.64 -12.31 26.39
N LYS A 236 -6.25 -13.22 25.49
CA LYS A 236 -5.22 -14.24 25.69
C LYS A 236 -4.27 -14.28 24.48
N THR A 237 -3.16 -14.99 24.62
CA THR A 237 -2.19 -15.25 23.54
C THR A 237 -2.58 -16.41 22.62
N TYR A 238 -3.56 -17.24 23.01
CA TYR A 238 -4.03 -18.42 22.26
C TYR A 238 -2.88 -19.35 21.80
N ASP A 239 -1.83 -19.42 22.62
CA ASP A 239 -0.61 -20.20 22.41
C ASP A 239 -0.89 -21.69 22.16
N ALA A 240 -1.89 -22.27 22.83
CA ALA A 240 -2.32 -23.66 22.60
C ALA A 240 -2.74 -23.93 21.14
N VAL A 241 -3.44 -22.99 20.49
CA VAL A 241 -3.86 -23.14 19.08
C VAL A 241 -2.65 -23.09 18.17
N PHE A 242 -1.74 -22.12 18.36
CA PHE A 242 -0.52 -22.02 17.57
C PHE A 242 0.41 -23.23 17.76
N ALA A 243 0.51 -23.74 18.98
CA ALA A 243 1.28 -24.94 19.29
C ALA A 243 0.74 -26.18 18.58
N MET A 244 -0.58 -26.30 18.46
CA MET A 244 -1.24 -27.43 17.79
C MET A 244 -1.16 -27.35 16.25
N TYR A 245 -1.41 -26.18 15.67
CA TYR A 245 -1.62 -26.04 14.23
C TYR A 245 -0.43 -25.48 13.44
N ASN A 246 0.47 -24.72 14.06
CA ASN A 246 1.52 -23.99 13.34
C ASN A 246 2.94 -24.31 13.80
N TRP A 247 3.15 -24.83 15.02
CA TRP A 247 4.48 -25.12 15.55
C TRP A 247 4.91 -26.57 15.29
N PRO A 248 6.23 -26.83 15.10
CA PRO A 248 7.36 -25.91 15.26
C PRO A 248 7.71 -25.09 14.00
N ASP A 249 7.24 -25.50 12.82
CA ASP A 249 7.72 -24.98 11.53
C ASP A 249 7.32 -23.51 11.28
N ARG A 250 6.16 -23.09 11.83
CA ARG A 250 5.55 -21.76 11.66
C ARG A 250 5.42 -21.43 10.18
N LYS A 251 4.72 -22.30 9.44
CA LYS A 251 4.52 -22.19 7.99
C LYS A 251 3.54 -21.08 7.66
N VAL A 252 2.49 -20.94 8.46
CA VAL A 252 1.49 -19.88 8.31
C VAL A 252 1.95 -18.63 9.07
N ARG A 253 1.96 -17.49 8.40
CA ARG A 253 2.29 -16.20 9.02
C ARG A 253 1.04 -15.53 9.57
N VAL A 254 1.15 -14.86 10.72
CA VAL A 254 0.00 -14.22 11.38
C VAL A 254 0.22 -12.72 11.48
N PHE A 255 -0.69 -11.93 10.92
CA PHE A 255 -0.64 -10.47 10.88
C PHE A 255 -1.84 -9.86 11.63
N PRO A 256 -1.67 -9.53 12.92
CA PRO A 256 -2.70 -8.85 13.68
C PRO A 256 -2.71 -7.34 13.42
N TYR A 257 -3.89 -6.84 13.06
CA TYR A 257 -4.25 -5.44 12.94
C TYR A 257 -5.13 -5.05 14.13
N LEU A 258 -4.54 -4.29 15.06
CA LEU A 258 -5.25 -3.73 16.20
C LEU A 258 -6.01 -2.47 15.78
N ILE A 259 -7.33 -2.49 15.91
CA ILE A 259 -8.19 -1.36 15.58
C ILE A 259 -8.46 -0.50 16.82
N GLY A 260 -8.15 0.78 16.71
CA GLY A 260 -8.38 1.76 17.76
C GLY A 260 -7.12 2.19 18.51
N ARG A 261 -7.30 3.15 19.41
CA ARG A 261 -6.21 3.82 20.14
C ARG A 261 -5.83 3.13 21.44
N GLU A 262 -6.66 2.20 21.92
CA GLU A 262 -6.50 1.54 23.20
C GLU A 262 -5.42 0.45 23.10
N SER A 263 -4.32 0.63 23.84
CA SER A 263 -3.17 -0.27 23.81
C SER A 263 -3.27 -1.44 24.81
N ALA A 264 -4.29 -1.46 25.66
CA ALA A 264 -4.42 -2.41 26.77
C ALA A 264 -4.40 -3.89 26.34
N PHE A 265 -4.75 -4.19 25.09
CA PHE A 265 -4.77 -5.54 24.54
C PHE A 265 -3.76 -5.75 23.40
N ALA A 266 -2.83 -4.81 23.20
CA ALA A 266 -1.84 -4.88 22.13
C ALA A 266 -0.77 -5.96 22.37
N ASP A 267 -0.40 -6.22 23.63
CA ASP A 267 0.73 -7.12 23.94
C ASP A 267 0.48 -8.57 23.54
N ASN A 268 -0.75 -9.05 23.73
CA ASN A 268 -1.15 -10.38 23.29
C ASN A 268 -1.06 -10.49 21.75
N LEU A 269 -1.55 -9.49 21.01
CA LEU A 269 -1.49 -9.48 19.55
C LEU A 269 -0.04 -9.37 19.05
N LYS A 270 0.80 -8.52 19.66
CA LYS A 270 2.23 -8.45 19.38
C LYS A 270 2.91 -9.80 19.58
N TRP A 271 2.59 -10.49 20.67
CA TRP A 271 3.13 -11.83 20.92
C TRP A 271 2.71 -12.81 19.82
N MET A 272 1.44 -12.81 19.40
CA MET A 272 0.97 -13.69 18.31
C MET A 272 1.72 -13.44 17.00
N ALA A 273 1.93 -12.17 16.64
CA ALA A 273 2.69 -11.80 15.44
C ALA A 273 4.13 -12.30 15.50
N CYS A 274 4.84 -12.00 16.61
CA CYS A 274 6.22 -12.40 16.83
C CYS A 274 6.40 -13.91 16.85
N ALA A 275 5.49 -14.64 17.51
CA ALA A 275 5.56 -16.09 17.62
C ALA A 275 5.38 -16.80 16.27
N ASN A 276 4.67 -16.18 15.31
CA ASN A 276 4.30 -16.76 14.03
C ASN A 276 4.92 -16.05 12.82
N LYS A 277 6.11 -15.43 12.96
CA LYS A 277 6.88 -14.82 11.86
C LYS A 277 6.09 -13.76 11.04
N GLY A 278 5.12 -13.10 11.67
CA GLY A 278 4.33 -12.04 11.03
C GLY A 278 4.72 -10.65 11.50
N TYR A 279 3.75 -9.74 11.52
CA TYR A 279 3.94 -8.35 11.92
C TYR A 279 2.71 -7.84 12.64
N PHE A 280 2.92 -6.97 13.64
CA PHE A 280 1.84 -6.33 14.39
C PHE A 280 1.70 -4.89 13.92
N THR A 281 0.46 -4.51 13.63
CA THR A 281 0.13 -3.15 13.17
C THR A 281 -1.03 -2.60 13.97
N GLN A 282 -0.98 -1.32 14.31
CA GLN A 282 -2.07 -0.62 14.99
C GLN A 282 -2.64 0.46 14.08
N ILE A 283 -3.96 0.43 13.87
CA ILE A 283 -4.68 1.36 13.01
C ILE A 283 -5.63 2.17 13.90
N SER A 284 -5.29 3.45 14.08
CA SER A 284 -6.04 4.35 14.97
C SER A 284 -7.12 5.13 14.23
N THR A 285 -6.91 5.44 12.95
CA THR A 285 -7.80 6.26 12.14
C THR A 285 -7.97 5.67 10.73
N LEU A 286 -8.96 6.18 9.97
CA LEU A 286 -9.18 5.78 8.58
C LEU A 286 -8.03 6.20 7.66
N ALA A 287 -7.39 7.34 7.93
CA ALA A 287 -6.26 7.83 7.14
C ALA A 287 -5.03 6.93 7.27
N ASP A 288 -4.85 6.31 8.44
CA ASP A 288 -3.70 5.45 8.72
C ASP A 288 -3.77 4.10 8.00
N VAL A 289 -4.94 3.71 7.48
CA VAL A 289 -5.19 2.34 6.98
C VAL A 289 -4.23 1.95 5.86
N GLN A 290 -4.10 2.79 4.83
CA GLN A 290 -3.37 2.44 3.61
C GLN A 290 -1.89 2.15 3.90
N GLU A 291 -1.21 3.08 4.59
CA GLU A 291 0.22 2.94 4.91
C GLU A 291 0.48 1.71 5.78
N ASN A 292 -0.36 1.49 6.78
CA ASN A 292 -0.21 0.41 7.74
C ASN A 292 -0.49 -0.98 7.15
N VAL A 293 -1.41 -1.08 6.19
CA VAL A 293 -1.66 -2.34 5.49
C VAL A 293 -0.45 -2.73 4.66
N MET A 294 0.21 -1.79 3.97
CA MET A 294 1.34 -2.13 3.07
C MET A 294 2.55 -2.76 3.77
N GLU A 295 2.73 -2.56 5.08
CA GLU A 295 3.85 -3.09 5.86
C GLU A 295 3.98 -4.63 5.83
N TYR A 296 2.87 -5.37 5.68
CA TYR A 296 2.96 -6.84 5.64
C TYR A 296 3.72 -7.34 4.40
N LEU A 297 3.69 -6.58 3.29
CA LEU A 297 4.41 -6.91 2.05
C LEU A 297 5.92 -6.94 2.28
N HIS A 298 6.46 -6.02 3.09
CA HIS A 298 7.88 -6.02 3.48
C HIS A 298 8.30 -7.27 4.26
N VAL A 299 7.37 -7.90 4.98
CA VAL A 299 7.64 -9.15 5.68
C VAL A 299 7.59 -10.33 4.71
N LEU A 300 6.62 -10.36 3.80
CA LEU A 300 6.48 -11.41 2.79
C LEU A 300 7.59 -11.39 1.74
N SER A 301 8.21 -10.24 1.45
CA SER A 301 9.30 -10.15 0.47
C SER A 301 10.64 -10.71 0.97
N ARG A 302 10.83 -10.87 2.29
CA ARG A 302 12.13 -11.30 2.88
C ARG A 302 12.70 -12.61 2.31
N PRO A 303 11.93 -13.70 2.14
CA PRO A 303 12.46 -14.94 1.57
C PRO A 303 12.95 -14.76 0.13
N LYS A 304 12.24 -13.98 -0.69
CA LYS A 304 12.61 -13.71 -2.08
C LYS A 304 13.98 -13.03 -2.18
N VAL A 305 14.25 -12.09 -1.27
CA VAL A 305 15.56 -11.42 -1.18
C VAL A 305 16.68 -12.39 -0.76
N ILE A 306 16.38 -13.36 0.11
CA ILE A 306 17.35 -14.35 0.59
C ILE A 306 17.71 -15.35 -0.50
N ASP A 307 16.73 -15.77 -1.30
CA ASP A 307 16.90 -16.76 -2.36
C ASP A 307 17.74 -16.22 -3.54
N ARG A 308 17.80 -14.88 -3.70
CA ARG A 308 18.55 -14.17 -4.74
C ARG A 308 18.12 -14.54 -6.17
N GLU A 309 16.95 -15.13 -6.34
CA GLU A 309 16.32 -15.32 -7.64
C GLU A 309 15.69 -14.00 -8.09
N HIS A 310 16.00 -13.59 -9.32
CA HIS A 310 15.57 -12.34 -9.93
C HIS A 310 14.71 -12.66 -11.15
N ASP A 311 13.57 -13.29 -10.90
CA ASP A 311 12.64 -13.65 -11.97
C ASP A 311 11.89 -12.43 -12.47
N MET A 312 11.75 -12.35 -13.80
CA MET A 312 10.89 -11.36 -14.45
C MET A 312 9.44 -11.83 -14.37
N VAL A 313 8.58 -10.98 -13.85
CA VAL A 313 7.14 -11.23 -13.74
C VAL A 313 6.41 -10.23 -14.61
N TRP A 314 5.39 -10.69 -15.32
CA TRP A 314 4.52 -9.84 -16.14
C TRP A 314 3.20 -9.64 -15.41
N THR A 315 2.75 -8.40 -15.34
CA THR A 315 1.42 -8.10 -14.83
C THR A 315 0.36 -8.42 -15.87
N GLU A 316 -0.88 -8.60 -15.42
CA GLU A 316 -2.04 -8.50 -16.27
C GLU A 316 -2.16 -7.12 -16.93
N ALA A 317 -2.97 -7.00 -17.98
CA ALA A 317 -3.23 -5.74 -18.63
C ALA A 317 -3.99 -4.79 -17.69
N TYR A 318 -3.51 -3.55 -17.56
CA TYR A 318 -4.15 -2.49 -16.79
C TYR A 318 -4.00 -1.15 -17.53
N VAL A 319 -4.86 -0.18 -17.19
CA VAL A 319 -4.79 1.18 -17.74
C VAL A 319 -3.63 1.92 -17.10
N ASP A 320 -2.71 2.43 -17.92
CA ASP A 320 -1.56 3.17 -17.45
C ASP A 320 -1.98 4.56 -16.94
N ASN A 321 -1.51 4.93 -15.75
CA ASN A 321 -1.85 6.20 -15.11
C ASN A 321 -0.93 7.34 -15.56
N THR A 322 0.12 7.05 -16.32
CA THR A 322 1.08 8.05 -16.80
C THR A 322 0.56 8.84 -18.01
N GLY A 323 -0.53 8.40 -18.63
CA GLY A 323 -1.14 9.01 -19.82
C GLY A 323 -2.63 9.35 -19.69
N ALA A 324 -3.20 9.28 -18.49
CA ALA A 324 -4.60 9.70 -18.22
C ALA A 324 -4.71 11.21 -17.95
N LEU A 325 -3.84 12.00 -18.57
CA LEU A 325 -3.89 13.45 -18.59
C LEU A 325 -4.29 13.79 -20.03
N GLU A 326 -5.46 14.42 -20.23
CA GLU A 326 -6.05 14.87 -21.52
C GLU A 326 -7.17 14.01 -22.16
N GLU A 327 -8.17 13.51 -21.40
CA GLU A 327 -9.48 13.22 -22.02
C GLU A 327 -10.70 13.94 -21.40
N ASP A 328 -10.52 14.82 -20.41
CA ASP A 328 -11.61 15.64 -19.88
C ASP A 328 -11.17 17.11 -19.73
N GLU A 329 -11.02 17.86 -20.84
CA GLU A 329 -11.12 19.34 -20.85
C GLU A 329 -11.07 19.94 -22.27
N GLU A 330 -12.06 19.61 -23.11
CA GLU A 330 -12.36 20.39 -24.31
C GLU A 330 -13.52 21.35 -24.03
N GLN A 331 -13.32 22.33 -23.12
CA GLN A 331 -14.10 23.58 -23.04
C GLN A 331 -13.64 24.51 -21.89
N ALA A 332 -12.64 25.36 -22.15
CA ALA A 332 -12.59 26.73 -21.64
C ALA A 332 -11.42 27.51 -22.29
N GLU A 333 -11.75 28.42 -23.20
CA GLU A 333 -10.82 29.43 -23.69
C GLU A 333 -10.45 30.42 -22.56
N GLY A 334 -9.14 30.66 -22.42
CA GLY A 334 -8.55 31.97 -22.17
C GLY A 334 -8.50 32.48 -20.74
N ASP A 335 -7.30 32.45 -20.12
CA ASP A 335 -6.68 33.66 -19.57
C ASP A 335 -5.17 33.44 -19.32
N THR A 336 -4.38 34.44 -19.68
CA THR A 336 -2.93 34.52 -19.47
C THR A 336 -2.63 35.03 -18.07
N THR A 337 -1.93 34.28 -17.22
CA THR A 337 -1.30 34.84 -16.00
C THR A 337 0.05 34.21 -15.66
N GLU A 338 0.91 35.05 -15.08
CA GLU A 338 2.37 34.97 -14.98
C GLU A 338 2.91 33.88 -14.03
N GLU A 339 4.09 33.38 -14.39
CA GLU A 339 4.85 32.31 -13.73
C GLU A 339 5.46 32.72 -12.38
N MET A 340 5.43 31.80 -11.40
CA MET A 340 6.21 31.88 -10.18
C MET A 340 7.00 30.56 -10.00
N MET A 341 8.33 30.64 -10.18
CA MET A 341 9.26 29.51 -10.11
C MET A 341 9.74 29.23 -8.69
N VAL A 342 9.79 27.95 -8.31
CA VAL A 342 10.52 27.43 -7.15
C VAL A 342 11.23 26.14 -7.60
N GLU A 343 12.56 26.09 -7.57
CA GLU A 343 13.32 24.89 -7.96
C GLU A 343 14.45 24.50 -6.98
N GLY A 344 14.59 23.18 -6.84
CA GLY A 344 15.60 22.46 -6.07
C GLY A 344 15.10 21.04 -5.82
N ALA A 345 15.44 20.09 -6.71
CA ALA A 345 14.82 18.78 -6.86
C ALA A 345 13.29 18.88 -7.03
N ARG A 346 12.78 18.76 -8.26
CA ARG A 346 11.34 18.81 -8.48
C ARG A 346 10.71 17.51 -8.01
N VAL A 347 10.48 17.44 -6.70
CA VAL A 347 9.39 16.68 -6.14
C VAL A 347 8.15 17.53 -6.39
N GLU A 348 7.31 17.08 -7.30
CA GLU A 348 6.02 17.73 -7.54
C GLU A 348 5.13 17.53 -6.31
N THR A 349 4.82 18.62 -5.61
CA THR A 349 3.94 18.66 -4.44
C THR A 349 2.67 19.42 -4.76
N GLY A 350 1.55 18.95 -4.25
CA GLY A 350 0.36 19.79 -4.01
C GLY A 350 0.66 20.93 -3.05
N GLY A 351 0.08 22.10 -3.31
CA GLY A 351 0.35 23.31 -2.53
C GLY A 351 -0.09 23.22 -1.06
N ASP A 352 0.80 23.64 -0.16
CA ASP A 352 0.49 23.94 1.24
C ASP A 352 -0.36 25.23 1.32
N ARG A 353 -1.51 25.17 2.00
CA ARG A 353 -2.21 26.37 2.47
C ARG A 353 -1.62 26.77 3.83
N ASP A 354 -0.87 27.87 3.85
CA ASP A 354 -0.61 28.63 5.07
C ASP A 354 -1.95 29.18 5.60
N ASP A 355 -2.36 28.74 6.79
CA ASP A 355 -3.52 29.24 7.51
C ASP A 355 -3.06 30.28 8.55
N PRO A 356 -3.31 31.59 8.37
CA PRO A 356 -2.79 32.61 9.26
C PRO A 356 -3.79 32.90 10.38
N GLU A 357 -4.00 31.98 11.32
CA GLU A 357 -4.81 32.29 12.51
C GLU A 357 -4.47 31.46 13.75
N LEU A 358 -3.25 31.61 14.28
CA LEU A 358 -2.95 31.28 15.68
C LEU A 358 -1.71 32.03 16.16
N ARG A 359 -1.89 33.33 16.44
CA ARG A 359 -0.89 34.13 17.17
C ARG A 359 -1.53 35.19 18.05
N LYS A 360 -2.31 34.74 19.05
CA LYS A 360 -2.61 35.52 20.26
C LYS A 360 -2.84 34.57 21.43
N ASP A 361 -1.82 34.45 22.27
CA ASP A 361 -1.89 34.43 23.74
C ASP A 361 -0.69 33.69 24.29
N GLU A 362 0.41 34.42 24.46
CA GLU A 362 1.44 34.08 25.45
C GLU A 362 2.32 35.32 25.69
N SER A 363 1.74 36.30 26.38
CA SER A 363 2.52 37.30 27.10
C SER A 363 1.69 37.82 28.26
N LEU A 364 1.83 37.20 29.43
CA LEU A 364 1.66 37.80 30.76
C LEU A 364 1.84 36.70 31.81
N GLN A 365 3.08 36.51 32.27
CA GLN A 365 3.44 36.37 33.69
C GLN A 365 4.94 36.01 33.81
N GLN A 366 5.76 37.06 33.82
CA GLN A 366 6.97 37.08 34.63
C GLN A 366 6.85 38.27 35.58
N ASN A 367 6.53 37.95 36.83
CA ASN A 367 7.04 38.58 38.05
C ASN A 367 6.71 37.69 39.24
#